data_AF-A0A9P4P9P6-F1
#
_entry.id   AF-A0A9P4P9P6-F1
#
_cell.length_a   1.000
_cell.length_b   1.000
_cell.length_c   1.000
_cell.angle_alpha   90.00
_cell.angle_beta   90.00
_cell.angle_gamma   90.00
#
_symmetry.space_group_name_H-M   'P 1'
#
loop_
_entity.id
_entity.type
_entity.pdbx_description
1 polymer ?
#
loop_
_entity_poly.entity_id
_entity_poly.type
_entity_poly.pdbx_seq_one_letter_code
_entity_poly.pdbx_strand_id
1 'polypeptide(L)'
;MPSLITRLRRAILADVFRRGTTRRVEAAAPQARANANRRRQVLSVYNPEFSGLHVHDGNDGAWWCDRCGQQNLLKIQQGRHPFGQLSCARCNHIFNQIDVSTNVMCDKVIRDDFHPDRYLVPEGKACGVVCPGCGSTHLGVRMAGQDVPWYSTYDFSRIKCHCGRRGGGEWLNSWYCFCVGSCRDWHEDRVGAEGKAMEERLERRFQTH
;
A
#
# COMPACT_ATOMS: atom_id res chain seq x y z
N MET A 1 32.69 33.85 -24.62
CA MET A 1 32.03 33.73 -25.95
C MET A 1 32.20 32.29 -26.45
N PRO A 2 31.12 31.55 -26.78
CA PRO A 2 31.26 30.16 -27.22
C PRO A 2 31.98 30.08 -28.57
N SER A 3 32.88 29.10 -28.72
CA SER A 3 33.72 28.94 -29.91
C SER A 3 32.89 28.63 -31.15
N LEU A 4 33.44 28.94 -32.33
CA LEU A 4 32.79 28.73 -33.64
C LEU A 4 32.32 27.26 -33.81
N ILE A 5 33.08 26.32 -33.24
CA ILE A 5 32.79 24.88 -33.26
C ILE A 5 31.53 24.54 -32.43
N THR A 6 31.32 25.21 -31.29
CA THR A 6 30.12 25.02 -30.45
C THR A 6 28.87 25.55 -31.13
N ARG A 7 28.98 26.62 -31.92
CA ARG A 7 27.85 27.18 -32.69
C ARG A 7 27.45 26.27 -33.87
N LEU A 8 28.43 25.69 -34.55
CA LEU A 8 28.19 24.74 -35.66
C LEU A 8 27.55 23.42 -35.19
N ARG A 9 27.97 22.87 -34.04
CA ARG A 9 27.32 21.66 -33.48
C ARG A 9 25.85 21.90 -33.09
N ARG A 10 25.50 23.08 -32.57
CA ARG A 10 24.10 23.41 -32.26
C ARG A 10 23.24 23.59 -33.51
N ALA A 11 23.77 24.15 -34.59
CA ALA A 11 23.04 24.32 -35.83
C ALA A 11 22.74 22.98 -36.53
N ILE A 12 23.71 22.05 -36.54
CA ILE A 12 23.53 20.73 -37.17
C ILE A 12 22.53 19.88 -36.39
N LEU A 13 22.56 19.91 -35.04
CA LEU A 13 21.58 19.18 -34.21
C LEU A 13 20.16 19.75 -34.35
N ALA A 14 20.02 21.07 -34.56
CA ALA A 14 18.71 21.70 -34.75
C ALA A 14 18.07 21.42 -36.12
N ASP A 15 18.86 21.10 -37.17
CA ASP A 15 18.33 20.75 -38.50
C ASP A 15 17.98 19.25 -38.61
N VAL A 16 18.75 18.37 -37.95
CA VAL A 16 18.42 16.93 -37.85
C VAL A 16 17.10 16.72 -37.09
N PHE A 17 16.83 17.53 -36.06
CA PHE A 17 15.57 17.45 -35.30
C PHE A 17 14.36 17.96 -36.10
N ARG A 18 14.57 18.91 -37.02
CA ARG A 18 13.50 19.53 -37.83
C ARG A 18 13.09 18.69 -39.04
N ARG A 19 14.01 17.89 -39.60
CA ARG A 19 13.71 17.08 -40.80
C ARG A 19 13.27 15.64 -40.48
N GLY A 20 13.44 15.18 -39.24
CA GLY A 20 13.09 13.81 -38.83
C GLY A 20 11.65 13.60 -38.31
N THR A 21 10.87 14.64 -38.04
CA THR A 21 9.67 14.53 -37.18
C THR A 21 8.32 14.79 -37.86
N THR A 22 8.26 15.16 -39.14
CA THR A 22 6.99 15.64 -39.76
C THR A 22 6.27 14.66 -40.69
N ARG A 23 6.64 13.36 -40.76
CA ARG A 23 5.93 12.42 -41.68
C ARG A 23 5.47 11.07 -41.13
N ARG A 24 5.41 10.86 -39.81
CA ARG A 24 4.99 9.54 -39.28
C ARG A 24 4.17 9.54 -37.98
N VAL A 25 3.45 10.62 -37.65
CA VAL A 25 2.74 10.71 -36.34
C VAL A 25 1.21 10.55 -36.42
N GLU A 26 0.57 10.62 -37.59
CA GLU A 26 -0.90 10.71 -37.63
C GLU A 26 -1.68 9.38 -37.61
N ALA A 27 -1.03 8.22 -37.69
CA ALA A 27 -1.74 6.93 -37.72
C ALA A 27 -1.66 6.10 -36.40
N ALA A 28 -0.78 6.45 -35.45
CA ALA A 28 -0.53 5.63 -34.26
C ALA A 28 -1.36 6.04 -33.02
N ALA A 29 -1.92 7.24 -33.00
CA ALA A 29 -2.64 7.79 -31.84
C ALA A 29 -3.94 7.02 -31.48
N PRO A 30 -4.77 6.54 -32.43
CA PRO A 30 -5.99 5.81 -32.10
C PRO A 30 -5.70 4.43 -31.49
N GLN A 31 -4.71 3.71 -32.02
CA GLN A 31 -4.33 2.37 -31.55
C GLN A 31 -3.63 2.41 -30.19
N ALA A 32 -2.78 3.42 -29.93
CA ALA A 32 -2.18 3.62 -28.62
C ALA A 32 -3.23 3.96 -27.54
N ARG A 33 -4.24 4.80 -27.87
CA ARG A 33 -5.36 5.10 -26.97
C ARG A 33 -6.29 3.91 -26.77
N ALA A 34 -6.56 3.12 -27.82
CA ALA A 34 -7.35 1.91 -27.72
C ALA A 34 -6.66 0.85 -26.83
N ASN A 35 -5.34 0.67 -26.96
CA ASN A 35 -4.57 -0.24 -26.10
C ASN A 35 -4.42 0.28 -24.66
N ALA A 36 -4.30 1.60 -24.45
CA ALA A 36 -4.33 2.21 -23.13
C ALA A 36 -5.70 2.02 -22.44
N ASN A 37 -6.80 2.16 -23.18
CA ASN A 37 -8.15 1.90 -22.68
C ASN A 37 -8.42 0.40 -22.46
N ARG A 38 -7.88 -0.49 -23.32
CA ARG A 38 -7.95 -1.95 -23.14
C ARG A 38 -7.15 -2.43 -21.92
N ARG A 39 -5.98 -1.82 -21.65
CA ARG A 39 -5.21 -2.04 -20.41
C ARG A 39 -5.91 -1.47 -19.17
N ARG A 40 -6.66 -0.36 -19.29
CA ARG A 40 -7.50 0.19 -18.21
C ARG A 40 -8.73 -0.67 -17.91
N GLN A 41 -9.18 -1.45 -18.89
CA GLN A 41 -10.29 -2.42 -18.78
C GLN A 41 -9.84 -3.83 -18.41
N VAL A 42 -8.61 -4.03 -17.91
CA VAL A 42 -8.35 -5.19 -17.05
C VAL A 42 -9.26 -5.00 -15.84
N LEU A 43 -10.40 -5.67 -15.90
CA LEU A 43 -11.40 -5.75 -14.85
C LEU A 43 -10.63 -5.99 -13.56
N SER A 44 -10.59 -4.99 -12.68
CA SER A 44 -10.28 -5.23 -11.29
C SER A 44 -11.48 -6.00 -10.74
N VAL A 45 -11.52 -7.29 -11.06
CA VAL A 45 -12.41 -8.23 -10.40
C VAL A 45 -11.97 -8.12 -8.95
N TYR A 46 -12.83 -7.52 -8.13
CA TYR A 46 -12.71 -7.63 -6.68
C TYR A 46 -12.57 -9.13 -6.43
N ASN A 47 -11.36 -9.57 -6.06
CA ASN A 47 -11.09 -10.96 -5.78
C ASN A 47 -11.49 -11.16 -4.31
N PRO A 48 -12.65 -11.79 -4.02
CA PRO A 48 -13.08 -12.03 -2.65
C PRO A 48 -12.19 -13.07 -1.94
N GLU A 49 -11.29 -13.73 -2.66
CA GLU A 49 -10.52 -14.86 -2.18
C GLU A 49 -9.15 -14.43 -1.64
N PHE A 50 -9.16 -13.85 -0.43
CA PHE A 50 -8.17 -14.34 0.54
C PHE A 50 -8.79 -15.53 1.28
N SER A 51 -9.15 -16.56 0.52
CA SER A 51 -9.61 -17.86 1.04
C SER A 51 -8.53 -18.54 1.89
N GLY A 52 -7.28 -18.08 1.82
CA GLY A 52 -6.16 -18.52 2.66
C GLY A 52 -5.94 -17.76 3.97
N LEU A 53 -6.77 -16.77 4.33
CA LEU A 53 -6.71 -16.19 5.68
C LEU A 53 -7.33 -17.18 6.65
N HIS A 54 -6.48 -17.95 7.33
CA HIS A 54 -6.89 -18.84 8.40
C HIS A 54 -7.39 -18.01 9.58
N VAL A 55 -8.68 -18.16 9.90
CA VAL A 55 -9.28 -17.59 11.11
C VAL A 55 -9.06 -18.59 12.23
N HIS A 56 -8.49 -18.12 13.33
CA HIS A 56 -8.28 -18.93 14.52
C HIS A 56 -9.36 -18.66 15.58
N ASP A 57 -9.60 -19.67 16.43
CA ASP A 57 -10.44 -19.53 17.62
C ASP A 57 -9.68 -18.74 18.70
N GLY A 58 -9.62 -17.43 18.56
CA GLY A 58 -8.92 -16.57 19.51
C GLY A 58 -8.55 -15.20 18.95
N ASN A 59 -7.51 -14.62 19.55
CA ASN A 59 -6.84 -13.42 19.05
C ASN A 59 -5.57 -13.86 18.32
N ASP A 60 -5.26 -13.19 17.22
CA ASP A 60 -4.15 -13.49 16.31
C ASP A 60 -2.95 -12.57 16.52
N GLY A 61 -3.09 -11.58 17.40
CA GLY A 61 -2.05 -10.64 17.73
C GLY A 61 -2.52 -9.55 18.67
N ALA A 62 -1.72 -8.49 18.77
CA ALA A 62 -2.06 -7.30 19.52
C ALA A 62 -1.39 -6.06 18.93
N TRP A 63 -1.88 -4.90 19.35
CA TRP A 63 -1.23 -3.61 19.14
C TRP A 63 -1.29 -2.74 20.38
N TRP A 64 -0.34 -1.81 20.50
CA TRP A 64 -0.19 -0.93 21.64
C TRP A 64 -0.40 0.51 21.23
N CYS A 65 -1.34 1.17 21.93
CA CYS A 65 -1.67 2.56 21.68
C CYS A 65 -0.51 3.49 22.05
N ASP A 66 -0.10 4.36 21.13
CA ASP A 66 0.95 5.35 21.33
C ASP A 66 0.60 6.35 22.45
N ARG A 67 -0.68 6.73 22.57
CA ARG A 67 -1.19 7.74 23.52
C ARG A 67 -1.28 7.24 24.95
N CYS A 68 -1.87 6.07 25.16
CA CYS A 68 -2.20 5.58 26.52
C CYS A 68 -1.50 4.27 26.90
N GLY A 69 -0.75 3.65 25.97
CA GLY A 69 -0.05 2.39 26.19
C GLY A 69 -0.93 1.15 26.28
N GLN A 70 -2.26 1.28 26.17
CA GLN A 70 -3.18 0.15 26.23
C GLN A 70 -2.86 -0.87 25.14
N GLN A 71 -2.77 -2.14 25.53
CA GLN A 71 -2.76 -3.29 24.62
C GLN A 71 -4.18 -3.56 24.11
N ASN A 72 -4.33 -3.68 22.80
CA ASN A 72 -5.57 -3.97 22.11
C ASN A 72 -5.36 -5.25 21.30
N LEU A 73 -6.26 -6.21 21.42
CA LEU A 73 -6.12 -7.51 20.77
C LEU A 73 -6.54 -7.40 19.30
N LEU A 74 -5.83 -8.11 18.42
CA LEU A 74 -6.14 -8.24 17.01
C LEU A 74 -6.75 -9.61 16.76
N LYS A 75 -7.79 -9.64 15.94
CA LYS A 75 -8.41 -10.87 15.46
C LYS A 75 -8.59 -10.78 13.97
N ILE A 76 -8.07 -11.76 13.25
CA ILE A 76 -8.26 -11.90 11.82
C ILE A 76 -9.71 -12.34 11.57
N GLN A 77 -10.38 -11.63 10.68
CA GLN A 77 -11.75 -11.90 10.26
C GLN A 77 -11.78 -12.12 8.74
N GLN A 78 -12.67 -13.01 8.30
CA GLN A 78 -12.96 -13.16 6.88
C GLN A 78 -13.68 -11.92 6.33
N GLY A 79 -13.41 -11.60 5.06
CA GLY A 79 -14.10 -10.54 4.33
C GLY A 79 -13.23 -9.29 4.11
N ARG A 80 -13.89 -8.14 3.94
CA ARG A 80 -13.24 -6.89 3.51
C ARG A 80 -12.44 -6.18 4.60
N HIS A 81 -12.70 -6.50 5.86
CA HIS A 81 -12.21 -5.79 7.03
C HIS A 81 -11.44 -6.77 7.93
N PRO A 82 -10.19 -7.11 7.59
CA PRO A 82 -9.49 -8.26 8.17
C PRO A 82 -9.26 -8.12 9.67
N PHE A 83 -9.25 -6.90 10.22
CA PHE A 83 -9.16 -6.67 11.66
C PHE A 83 -10.32 -5.83 12.20
N GLY A 84 -11.42 -5.70 11.45
CA GLY A 84 -12.54 -4.86 11.85
C GLY A 84 -12.14 -3.39 12.01
N GLN A 85 -12.45 -2.81 13.18
CA GLN A 85 -12.19 -1.42 13.55
C GLN A 85 -11.08 -1.34 14.60
N LEU A 86 -10.01 -0.59 14.30
CA LEU A 86 -8.84 -0.42 15.17
C LEU A 86 -8.91 0.89 15.95
N SER A 87 -9.74 0.90 16.99
CA SER A 87 -9.80 1.98 17.99
C SER A 87 -9.34 1.47 19.34
N CYS A 88 -8.50 2.23 20.02
CA CYS A 88 -8.02 1.88 21.35
C CYS A 88 -9.19 1.81 22.34
N ALA A 89 -9.34 0.68 23.03
CA ALA A 89 -10.43 0.45 23.97
C ALA A 89 -10.40 1.37 25.21
N ARG A 90 -9.27 2.04 25.48
CA ARG A 90 -9.10 2.92 26.64
C ARG A 90 -9.31 4.39 26.32
N CYS A 91 -8.76 4.90 25.22
CA CYS A 91 -8.77 6.33 24.88
C CYS A 91 -9.41 6.67 23.53
N ASN A 92 -10.00 5.68 22.85
CA ASN A 92 -10.62 5.80 21.52
C ASN A 92 -9.66 6.31 20.41
N HIS A 93 -8.36 6.26 20.65
CA HIS A 93 -7.36 6.58 19.64
C HIS A 93 -7.45 5.61 18.45
N ILE A 94 -7.53 6.14 17.23
CA ILE A 94 -7.55 5.34 16.01
C ILE A 94 -6.12 4.94 15.66
N PHE A 95 -5.90 3.66 15.38
CA PHE A 95 -4.60 3.11 15.00
C PHE A 95 -3.95 3.93 13.86
N ASN A 96 -2.68 4.29 14.06
CA ASN A 96 -1.86 5.04 13.13
C ASN A 96 -0.42 4.48 13.07
N GLN A 97 0.45 5.10 12.26
CA GLN A 97 1.83 4.65 12.02
C GLN A 97 2.79 4.67 13.24
N ILE A 98 2.43 5.37 14.31
CA ILE A 98 3.19 5.47 15.57
C ILE A 98 2.80 4.34 16.52
N ASP A 99 1.59 3.81 16.40
CA ASP A 99 1.18 2.61 17.12
C ASP A 99 2.00 1.41 16.64
N VAL A 100 2.20 0.44 17.54
CA VAL A 100 2.99 -0.75 17.22
C VAL A 100 2.13 -1.98 17.35
N SER A 101 2.26 -2.90 16.41
CA SER A 101 1.54 -4.17 16.36
C SER A 101 2.51 -5.34 16.36
N THR A 102 2.01 -6.52 16.73
CA THR A 102 2.70 -7.77 16.43
C THR A 102 2.78 -8.01 14.92
N ASN A 103 3.58 -8.98 14.52
CA ASN A 103 3.85 -9.34 13.12
C ASN A 103 2.60 -9.72 12.28
N VAL A 104 1.44 -9.93 12.92
CA VAL A 104 0.15 -10.14 12.23
C VAL A 104 -0.24 -8.95 11.35
N MET A 105 0.17 -7.74 11.72
CA MET A 105 -0.02 -6.53 10.93
C MET A 105 1.36 -5.92 10.68
N CYS A 106 1.91 -6.14 9.49
CA CYS A 106 3.28 -5.74 9.15
C CYS A 106 3.30 -4.56 8.18
N ASP A 107 4.31 -3.71 8.29
CA ASP A 107 4.44 -2.41 7.61
C ASP A 107 5.20 -2.47 6.27
N LYS A 108 5.51 -3.67 5.78
CA LYS A 108 6.27 -3.90 4.54
C LYS A 108 5.45 -3.64 3.27
N VAL A 109 4.74 -2.52 3.21
CA VAL A 109 4.03 -2.04 2.03
C VAL A 109 4.85 -0.93 1.39
N ILE A 110 5.36 -1.18 0.19
CA ILE A 110 6.14 -0.19 -0.55
C ILE A 110 5.19 0.56 -1.48
N ARG A 111 5.24 1.89 -1.48
CA ARG A 111 4.52 2.68 -2.47
C ARG A 111 5.30 2.68 -3.78
N ASP A 112 4.61 2.48 -4.91
CA ASP A 112 5.23 2.59 -6.24
C ASP A 112 5.40 4.07 -6.62
N ASP A 113 6.65 4.51 -6.73
CA ASP A 113 7.01 5.90 -7.07
C ASP A 113 6.50 6.32 -8.46
N PHE A 114 6.32 5.37 -9.38
CA PHE A 114 5.85 5.66 -10.74
C PHE A 114 4.33 5.71 -10.83
N HIS A 115 3.65 5.08 -9.87
CA HIS A 115 2.21 4.94 -9.84
C HIS A 115 1.70 5.18 -8.42
N PRO A 116 1.36 6.43 -8.06
CA PRO A 116 1.08 6.83 -6.69
C PRO A 116 -0.12 6.12 -6.04
N ASP A 117 -0.95 5.46 -6.84
CA ASP A 117 -2.11 4.66 -6.43
C ASP A 117 -1.79 3.15 -6.30
N ARG A 118 -0.55 2.73 -6.60
CA ARG A 118 -0.09 1.34 -6.55
C ARG A 118 0.82 1.10 -5.35
N TYR A 119 0.62 -0.06 -4.76
CA TYR A 119 1.37 -0.54 -3.61
C TYR A 119 1.93 -1.91 -3.91
N LEU A 120 3.23 -2.07 -3.66
CA LEU A 120 3.99 -3.29 -3.86
C LEU A 120 4.10 -4.02 -2.52
N VAL A 121 3.69 -5.28 -2.53
CA VAL A 121 3.57 -6.12 -1.34
C VAL A 121 4.24 -7.46 -1.64
N PRO A 122 5.02 -8.04 -0.72
CA PRO A 122 5.63 -9.35 -0.96
C PRO A 122 4.63 -10.38 -1.48
N GLU A 123 5.02 -11.14 -2.50
CA GLU A 123 4.15 -12.11 -3.16
C GLU A 123 3.46 -13.04 -2.16
N GLY A 124 2.17 -13.30 -2.39
CA GLY A 124 1.36 -14.19 -1.55
C GLY A 124 0.80 -13.55 -0.28
N LYS A 125 1.16 -12.30 0.04
CA LYS A 125 0.59 -11.60 1.20
C LYS A 125 -0.61 -10.75 0.83
N ALA A 126 -1.60 -10.72 1.74
CA ALA A 126 -2.71 -9.78 1.69
C ALA A 126 -2.26 -8.39 2.14
N CYS A 127 -2.87 -7.35 1.58
CA CYS A 127 -2.60 -5.97 1.95
C CYS A 127 -3.88 -5.19 2.17
N GLY A 128 -3.86 -4.31 3.16
CA GLY A 128 -4.97 -3.44 3.49
C GLY A 128 -4.52 -2.07 3.98
N VAL A 129 -5.50 -1.26 4.32
CA VAL A 129 -5.33 0.09 4.85
C VAL A 129 -6.25 0.33 6.04
N VAL A 130 -5.84 1.19 6.97
CA VAL A 130 -6.66 1.64 8.11
C VAL A 130 -7.22 3.02 7.79
N CYS A 131 -8.53 3.18 7.87
CA CYS A 131 -9.17 4.47 7.70
C CYS A 131 -8.86 5.38 8.89
N PRO A 132 -8.24 6.57 8.69
CA PRO A 132 -7.90 7.47 9.80
C PRO A 132 -9.12 8.15 10.43
N GLY A 133 -10.29 8.06 9.79
CA GLY A 133 -11.53 8.67 10.29
C GLY A 133 -12.27 7.82 11.30
N CYS A 134 -12.33 6.50 11.11
CA CYS A 134 -13.07 5.59 11.99
C CYS A 134 -12.26 4.37 12.44
N GLY A 135 -11.07 4.11 11.90
CA GLY A 135 -10.24 2.95 12.23
C GLY A 135 -10.64 1.66 11.51
N SER A 136 -11.64 1.67 10.62
CA SER A 136 -11.98 0.48 9.85
C SER A 136 -10.83 0.06 8.93
N THR A 137 -10.49 -1.23 8.98
CA THR A 137 -9.51 -1.84 8.08
C THR A 137 -10.15 -2.18 6.75
N HIS A 138 -9.44 -2.07 5.64
CA HIS A 138 -9.96 -2.39 4.30
C HIS A 138 -8.90 -3.11 3.49
N LEU A 139 -9.23 -4.27 2.91
CA LEU A 139 -8.33 -4.93 1.95
C LEU A 139 -8.26 -4.17 0.62
N GLY A 140 -7.06 -4.13 0.06
CA GLY A 140 -6.81 -3.64 -1.29
C GLY A 140 -7.26 -4.64 -2.35
N VAL A 141 -7.41 -4.16 -3.58
CA VAL A 141 -7.71 -5.01 -4.73
C VAL A 141 -6.39 -5.37 -5.41
N ARG A 142 -6.02 -6.65 -5.43
CA ARG A 142 -4.83 -7.12 -6.17
C ARG A 142 -5.04 -6.86 -7.67
N MET A 143 -4.05 -6.25 -8.31
CA MET A 143 -4.06 -5.90 -9.72
C MET A 143 -3.50 -7.04 -10.58
N ALA A 144 -4.37 -7.91 -11.07
CA ALA A 144 -3.97 -9.04 -11.92
C ALA A 144 -3.14 -8.59 -13.14
N GLY A 145 -2.04 -9.31 -13.40
CA GLY A 145 -1.15 -9.03 -14.54
C GLY A 145 -0.29 -7.77 -14.40
N GLN A 146 -0.26 -7.15 -13.22
CA GLN A 146 0.64 -6.03 -12.89
C GLN A 146 1.61 -6.35 -11.74
N ASP A 147 1.73 -7.63 -11.41
CA ASP A 147 2.73 -8.09 -10.44
C ASP A 147 4.13 -7.90 -11.03
N VAL A 148 5.06 -7.47 -10.18
CA VAL A 148 6.49 -7.40 -10.50
C VAL A 148 7.21 -8.55 -9.82
N PRO A 149 8.41 -8.98 -10.25
CA PRO A 149 9.10 -10.09 -9.62
C PRO A 149 9.14 -9.93 -8.09
N TRP A 150 8.67 -10.94 -7.36
CA TRP A 150 8.60 -11.00 -5.88
C TRP A 150 7.54 -10.13 -5.20
N TYR A 151 6.76 -9.33 -5.94
CA TYR A 151 5.74 -8.46 -5.37
C TYR A 151 4.40 -8.55 -6.11
N SER A 152 3.33 -8.62 -5.33
CA SER A 152 1.97 -8.37 -5.78
C SER A 152 1.63 -6.89 -5.74
N THR A 153 0.89 -6.42 -6.73
CA THR A 153 0.47 -5.02 -6.83
C THR A 153 -0.97 -4.84 -6.31
N TYR A 154 -1.20 -3.84 -5.48
CA TYR A 154 -2.51 -3.53 -4.89
C TYR A 154 -2.98 -2.10 -5.23
N ASP A 155 -4.29 -1.98 -5.44
CA ASP A 155 -5.02 -0.72 -5.67
C ASP A 155 -6.01 -0.47 -4.51
N PHE A 156 -5.94 0.73 -3.93
CA PHE A 156 -6.83 1.20 -2.86
C PHE A 156 -7.80 2.30 -3.31
N SER A 157 -7.70 2.78 -4.56
CA SER A 157 -8.50 3.89 -5.10
C SER A 157 -10.01 3.65 -5.11
N ARG A 158 -10.42 2.39 -5.01
CA ARG A 158 -11.82 1.96 -5.01
C ARG A 158 -12.42 1.79 -3.62
N ILE A 159 -11.60 1.93 -2.57
CA ILE A 159 -12.08 1.78 -1.19
C ILE A 159 -12.95 2.97 -0.84
N LYS A 160 -14.16 2.68 -0.35
CA LYS A 160 -15.08 3.65 0.23
C LYS A 160 -15.37 3.22 1.66
N CYS A 161 -14.91 4.01 2.62
CA CYS A 161 -15.16 3.75 4.02
C CYS A 161 -16.57 4.19 4.40
N HIS A 162 -17.18 3.52 5.38
CA HIS A 162 -18.51 3.85 5.89
C HIS A 162 -18.59 5.25 6.52
N CYS A 163 -17.47 5.79 7.02
CA CYS A 163 -17.40 7.17 7.50
C CYS A 163 -17.33 8.23 6.38
N GLY A 164 -17.45 7.83 5.10
CA GLY A 164 -17.45 8.72 3.94
C GLY A 164 -16.07 9.01 3.34
N ARG A 165 -14.98 8.64 4.03
CA ARG A 165 -13.62 8.76 3.49
C ARG A 165 -13.38 7.76 2.35
N ARG A 166 -12.57 8.15 1.37
CA ARG A 166 -12.20 7.30 0.22
C ARG A 166 -10.72 6.94 0.31
N GLY A 167 -10.38 5.69 -0.04
CA GLY A 167 -9.02 5.32 -0.39
C GLY A 167 -8.73 5.82 -1.81
N GLY A 168 -7.54 6.37 -2.05
CA GLY A 168 -7.15 6.97 -3.34
C GLY A 168 -6.66 8.41 -3.23
N GLY A 169 -5.73 8.79 -4.10
CA GLY A 169 -5.26 10.18 -4.24
C GLY A 169 -4.49 10.72 -3.03
N GLU A 170 -4.58 12.03 -2.80
CA GLU A 170 -3.86 12.72 -1.71
C GLU A 170 -4.18 12.17 -0.32
N TRP A 171 -5.37 11.59 -0.14
CA TRP A 171 -5.82 11.07 1.14
C TRP A 171 -5.07 9.81 1.57
N LEU A 172 -4.55 8.99 0.64
CA LEU A 172 -3.83 7.77 0.98
C LEU A 172 -2.60 8.02 1.84
N ASN A 173 -1.99 9.22 1.76
CA ASN A 173 -0.87 9.60 2.62
C ASN A 173 -1.24 9.64 4.11
N SER A 174 -2.54 9.71 4.43
CA SER A 174 -3.04 9.70 5.82
C SER A 174 -3.53 8.33 6.28
N TRP A 175 -3.57 7.33 5.39
CA TRP A 175 -4.02 5.98 5.74
C TRP A 175 -2.81 5.11 6.04
N TYR A 176 -2.85 4.41 7.17
CA TYR A 176 -1.84 3.41 7.48
C TYR A 176 -2.03 2.19 6.57
N CYS A 177 -1.00 1.85 5.78
CA CYS A 177 -0.99 0.68 4.92
C CYS A 177 -0.33 -0.49 5.64
N PHE A 178 -0.90 -1.69 5.53
CA PHE A 178 -0.37 -2.89 6.18
C PHE A 178 -0.46 -4.12 5.29
N CYS A 179 0.43 -5.07 5.52
CA CYS A 179 0.31 -6.44 5.07
C CYS A 179 -0.24 -7.32 6.21
N VAL A 180 -1.09 -8.28 5.87
CA VAL A 180 -1.51 -9.32 6.83
C VAL A 180 -0.38 -10.36 6.90
N GLY A 181 0.28 -10.40 8.06
CA GLY A 181 1.38 -11.31 8.33
C GLY A 181 0.93 -12.61 8.99
N SER A 182 1.90 -13.37 9.49
CA SER A 182 1.65 -14.62 10.20
C SER A 182 1.28 -14.33 11.66
N CYS A 183 0.28 -15.03 12.20
CA CYS A 183 -0.02 -15.03 13.64
C CYS A 183 0.71 -16.16 14.40
N ARG A 184 1.59 -16.90 13.74
CA ARG A 184 2.30 -18.05 14.32
C ARG A 184 3.09 -17.68 15.58
N ASP A 185 3.90 -16.63 15.51
CA ASP A 185 4.69 -16.15 16.67
C ASP A 185 3.79 -15.87 17.88
N TRP A 186 2.60 -15.29 17.65
CA TRP A 186 1.65 -14.99 18.72
C TRP A 186 1.07 -16.26 19.37
N HIS A 187 0.73 -17.26 18.56
CA HIS A 187 0.14 -18.52 19.04
C HIS A 187 1.18 -19.47 19.65
N GLU A 188 2.42 -19.46 19.16
CA GLU A 188 3.51 -20.31 19.67
C GLU A 188 4.24 -19.70 20.87
N ASP A 189 4.53 -18.39 20.83
CA ASP A 189 5.25 -17.67 21.89
C ASP A 189 4.74 -16.23 22.01
N ARG A 190 3.60 -16.10 22.70
CA ARG A 190 2.98 -14.79 22.93
C ARG A 190 3.93 -13.79 23.59
N VAL A 191 4.70 -14.21 24.60
CA VAL A 191 5.59 -13.30 25.34
C VAL A 191 6.71 -12.81 24.43
N GLY A 192 7.30 -13.69 23.61
CA GLY A 192 8.28 -13.29 22.61
C GLY A 192 7.70 -12.35 21.54
N ALA A 193 6.48 -12.60 21.06
CA ALA A 193 5.81 -11.72 20.11
C ALA A 193 5.53 -10.32 20.70
N GLU A 194 5.10 -10.25 21.96
CA GLU A 194 4.90 -8.98 22.69
C GLU A 194 6.23 -8.26 22.93
N GLY A 195 7.28 -8.99 23.29
CA GLY A 195 8.64 -8.46 23.48
C GLY A 195 9.18 -7.81 22.21
N LYS A 196 9.12 -8.50 21.06
CA LYS A 196 9.55 -7.96 19.76
C LYS A 196 8.80 -6.68 19.39
N ALA A 197 7.48 -6.65 19.60
CA ALA A 197 6.68 -5.46 19.33
C ALA A 197 7.05 -4.29 20.26
N MET A 198 7.38 -4.54 21.53
CA MET A 198 7.87 -3.47 22.41
C MET A 198 9.27 -2.99 22.04
N GLU A 199 10.17 -3.88 21.64
CA GLU A 199 11.51 -3.49 21.17
C GLU A 199 11.40 -2.57 19.96
N GLU A 200 10.60 -2.94 18.95
CA GLU A 200 10.33 -2.11 17.78
C GLU A 200 9.72 -0.74 18.16
N ARG A 201 8.83 -0.70 19.16
CA ARG A 201 8.27 0.55 19.69
C ARG A 201 9.34 1.46 20.29
N LEU A 202 10.28 0.88 21.04
CA LEU A 202 11.38 1.63 21.62
C LEU A 202 12.29 2.17 20.52
N GLU A 203 12.66 1.33 19.55
CA GLU A 203 13.50 1.73 18.41
C GLU A 203 12.91 2.90 17.62
N ARG A 204 11.62 2.83 17.25
CA ARG A 204 10.93 3.91 16.51
C ARG A 204 10.90 5.24 17.28
N ARG A 205 10.76 5.18 18.61
CA ARG A 205 10.80 6.38 19.46
C ARG A 205 12.18 7.02 19.49
N PHE A 206 13.25 6.23 19.46
CA PHE A 206 14.60 6.77 19.43
C PHE A 206 15.00 7.33 18.06
N GLN A 207 14.39 6.86 16.96
CA GLN A 207 14.66 7.37 15.61
C GLN A 207 13.93 8.68 15.26
N THR A 208 12.91 9.06 16.04
CA THR A 208 12.10 10.26 15.80
C THR A 208 12.57 11.50 16.59
N HIS A 209 13.70 11.39 17.28
CA HIS A 209 14.38 12.47 18.01
C HIS A 209 15.77 12.73 17.43
#